data_AF-A0A951LV71-F1
#
_entry.id   AF-A0A951LV71-F1
#
_cell.length_a   1.000
_cell.length_b   1.000
_cell.length_c   1.000
_cell.angle_alpha   90.00
_cell.angle_beta   90.00
_cell.angle_gamma   90.00
#
_symmetry.space_group_name_H-M   'P 1'
#
loop_
_entity.id
_entity.type
_entity.pdbx_description
1 polymer ?
#
loop_
_entity_poly.entity_id
_entity_poly.type
_entity_poly.pdbx_seq_one_letter_code
_entity_poly.pdbx_strand_id
1 'polypeptide(L)'
;MTAKMILCALAVTALASPVLAASYPISGAWGESKTSGNDKVDCTKVRVMDFRGEQRTDTGGSVHAYKNVSVTPSGSNAWKVADTFANGQIRNARVIYTLKKIGDDRLELALDKGGTIKLQRCGKK
;
A
#
# COMPACT_ATOMS: atom_id res chain seq x y z
N MET A 1 49.59 32.60 33.21
CA MET A 1 48.19 32.15 33.32
C MET A 1 47.81 31.51 31.99
N THR A 2 47.68 30.19 31.96
CA THR A 2 47.45 29.39 30.74
C THR A 2 45.95 29.14 30.58
N ALA A 3 45.33 29.74 29.55
CA ALA A 3 43.91 29.56 29.25
C ALA A 3 43.66 28.19 28.60
N LYS A 4 42.85 27.37 29.27
CA LYS A 4 42.40 26.05 28.80
C LYS A 4 41.19 26.24 27.88
N MET A 5 41.38 26.10 26.57
CA MET A 5 40.31 26.00 25.58
C MET A 5 39.61 24.63 25.73
N ILE A 6 38.35 24.62 26.17
CA ILE A 6 37.50 23.42 26.18
C ILE A 6 36.69 23.42 24.89
N LEU A 7 37.02 22.52 23.98
CA LEU A 7 36.31 22.28 22.73
C LEU A 7 35.17 21.28 23.00
N CYS A 8 33.93 21.76 23.12
CA CYS A 8 32.75 20.89 23.22
C CYS A 8 32.39 20.32 21.84
N ALA A 9 32.74 19.06 21.59
CA ALA A 9 32.28 18.32 20.42
C ALA A 9 30.81 17.90 20.61
N LEU A 10 29.89 18.50 19.85
CA LEU A 10 28.52 18.01 19.73
C LEU A 10 28.50 16.77 18.83
N ALA A 11 28.38 15.60 19.43
CA ALA A 11 28.08 14.36 18.72
C ALA A 11 26.59 14.36 18.32
N VAL A 12 26.31 14.60 17.04
CA VAL A 12 24.97 14.37 16.47
C VAL A 12 24.79 12.88 16.26
N THR A 13 24.12 12.21 17.20
CA THR A 13 23.69 10.83 17.03
C THR A 13 22.48 10.78 16.10
N ALA A 14 22.70 10.42 14.84
CA ALA A 14 21.62 10.12 13.91
C ALA A 14 20.91 8.83 14.37
N LEU A 15 19.71 8.97 14.93
CA LEU A 15 18.84 7.85 15.26
C LEU A 15 18.33 7.23 13.95
N ALA A 16 18.91 6.11 13.53
CA ALA A 16 18.33 5.29 12.48
C ALA A 16 17.01 4.71 12.99
N SER A 17 15.88 5.24 12.53
CA SER A 17 14.57 4.67 12.83
C SER A 17 14.46 3.31 12.14
N PRO A 18 13.99 2.25 12.84
CA PRO A 18 13.71 0.98 12.17
C PRO A 18 12.67 1.24 11.07
N VAL A 19 12.96 0.76 9.86
CA VAL A 19 11.96 0.68 8.78
C VAL A 19 10.91 -0.32 9.26
N LEU A 20 9.85 0.19 9.89
CA LEU A 20 8.61 -0.56 10.04
C LEU A 20 8.05 -0.76 8.64
N ALA A 21 7.60 -1.97 8.32
CA ALA A 21 6.90 -2.21 7.07
C ALA A 21 5.74 -1.21 6.95
N ALA A 22 5.67 -0.51 5.83
CA ALA A 22 4.67 0.52 5.67
C ALA A 22 3.27 -0.12 5.67
N SER A 23 2.34 0.48 6.40
CA SER A 23 0.94 0.04 6.34
C SER A 23 0.24 0.70 5.16
N TYR A 24 -0.69 -0.01 4.53
CA TYR A 24 -1.52 0.58 3.49
C TYR A 24 -2.30 1.79 4.05
N PRO A 25 -2.49 2.84 3.24
CA PRO A 25 -3.25 4.03 3.65
C PRO A 25 -4.77 3.81 3.64
N ILE A 26 -5.20 2.57 3.38
CA ILE A 26 -6.60 2.13 3.29
C ILE A 26 -6.75 0.80 4.01
N SER A 27 -7.99 0.46 4.37
CA SER A 27 -8.30 -0.79 5.05
C SER A 27 -9.62 -1.41 4.57
N GLY A 28 -9.73 -2.71 4.84
CA GLY A 28 -10.91 -3.53 4.55
C GLY A 28 -10.95 -4.04 3.12
N ALA A 29 -12.09 -4.67 2.80
CA ALA A 29 -12.31 -5.35 1.53
C ALA A 29 -12.89 -4.41 0.47
N TRP A 30 -12.34 -4.51 -0.74
CA TRP A 30 -12.69 -3.74 -1.92
C TRP A 30 -12.87 -4.67 -3.11
N GLY A 31 -14.05 -4.66 -3.71
CA GLY A 31 -14.35 -5.47 -4.88
C GLY A 31 -14.05 -4.74 -6.18
N GLU A 32 -13.60 -5.47 -7.20
CA GLU A 32 -13.43 -4.93 -8.54
C GLU A 32 -14.77 -4.46 -9.09
N SER A 33 -14.81 -3.20 -9.53
CA SER A 33 -16.00 -2.58 -10.09
C SER A 33 -15.76 -2.16 -11.53
N LYS A 34 -16.70 -2.53 -12.40
CA LYS A 34 -16.75 -2.06 -13.79
C LYS A 34 -17.52 -0.75 -13.93
N THR A 35 -18.27 -0.35 -12.92
CA THR A 35 -19.16 0.82 -12.94
C THR A 35 -18.57 1.95 -12.08
N SER A 36 -18.83 3.20 -12.49
CA SER A 36 -18.43 4.41 -11.77
C SER A 36 -19.42 4.82 -10.67
N GLY A 37 -20.45 4.00 -10.41
CA GLY A 37 -21.48 4.25 -9.40
C GLY A 37 -20.91 4.29 -7.99
N ASN A 38 -21.66 4.88 -7.06
CA ASN A 38 -21.27 4.96 -5.65
C ASN A 38 -21.79 3.78 -4.81
N ASP A 39 -22.58 2.89 -5.41
CA ASP A 39 -23.17 1.76 -4.71
C ASP A 39 -22.09 0.77 -4.33
N LYS A 40 -22.22 0.18 -3.14
CA LYS A 40 -21.29 -0.85 -2.68
C LYS A 40 -21.41 -2.09 -3.56
N VAL A 41 -20.28 -2.75 -3.80
CA VAL A 41 -20.23 -3.95 -4.65
C VAL A 41 -20.48 -5.23 -3.83
N ASP A 42 -21.21 -6.17 -4.43
CA ASP A 42 -21.37 -7.54 -3.91
C ASP A 42 -20.07 -8.32 -4.12
N CYS A 43 -19.23 -8.30 -3.09
CA CYS A 43 -17.90 -8.94 -3.10
C CYS A 43 -17.92 -10.47 -3.12
N THR A 44 -19.10 -11.12 -3.13
CA THR A 44 -19.16 -12.57 -3.34
C THR A 44 -19.02 -13.00 -4.79
N LYS A 45 -19.19 -12.06 -5.73
CA LYS A 45 -19.28 -12.33 -7.17
C LYS A 45 -18.15 -11.72 -7.99
N VAL A 46 -17.24 -10.99 -7.34
CA VAL A 46 -16.17 -10.24 -8.00
C VAL A 46 -14.82 -10.56 -7.38
N ARG A 47 -13.74 -10.17 -8.08
CA ARG A 47 -12.40 -10.08 -7.50
C ARG A 47 -12.44 -9.15 -6.29
N VAL A 48 -11.77 -9.52 -5.21
CA VAL A 48 -11.69 -8.75 -3.97
C VAL A 48 -10.24 -8.56 -3.60
N MET A 49 -9.90 -7.33 -3.23
CA MET A 49 -8.66 -6.99 -2.56
C MET A 49 -8.96 -6.55 -1.13
N ASP A 50 -8.35 -7.18 -0.15
CA ASP A 50 -8.55 -6.86 1.27
C ASP A 50 -7.24 -6.38 1.90
N PHE A 51 -7.27 -5.20 2.50
CA PHE A 51 -6.10 -4.49 3.03
C PHE A 51 -6.14 -4.50 4.57
N ARG A 52 -5.10 -5.07 5.20
CA ARG A 52 -4.99 -5.30 6.64
C ARG A 52 -3.61 -4.89 7.15
N GLY A 53 -3.44 -3.62 7.51
CA GLY A 53 -2.16 -3.09 8.00
C GLY A 53 -1.09 -3.15 6.92
N GLU A 54 -0.06 -3.99 7.10
CA GLU A 54 1.00 -4.24 6.11
C GLU A 54 0.66 -5.37 5.11
N GLN A 55 -0.47 -6.06 5.27
CA GLN A 55 -0.83 -7.22 4.43
C GLN A 55 -2.00 -6.90 3.50
N ARG A 56 -1.99 -7.51 2.32
CA ARG A 56 -3.11 -7.47 1.38
C ARG A 56 -3.34 -8.84 0.78
N THR A 57 -4.61 -9.20 0.62
CA THR A 57 -5.00 -10.36 -0.19
C THR A 57 -5.66 -9.93 -1.49
N ASP A 58 -5.58 -10.77 -2.51
CA ASP A 58 -6.18 -10.58 -3.82
C ASP A 58 -6.78 -11.90 -4.33
N THR A 59 -8.06 -11.92 -4.70
CA THR A 59 -8.73 -13.15 -5.18
C THR A 59 -8.69 -13.33 -6.70
N GLY A 60 -8.22 -12.33 -7.46
CA GLY A 60 -8.32 -12.34 -8.93
C GLY A 60 -7.03 -12.65 -9.68
N GLY A 61 -5.90 -12.82 -8.99
CA GLY A 61 -4.60 -13.11 -9.60
C GLY A 61 -4.03 -14.47 -9.20
N SER A 62 -2.93 -14.88 -9.85
CA SER A 62 -2.17 -16.11 -9.51
C SER A 62 -1.44 -16.04 -8.17
N VAL A 63 -1.49 -14.89 -7.51
CA VAL A 63 -0.84 -14.60 -6.23
C VAL A 63 -1.90 -14.08 -5.29
N HIS A 64 -2.07 -14.76 -4.18
CA HIS A 64 -3.13 -14.44 -3.23
C HIS A 64 -2.69 -13.42 -2.18
N ALA A 65 -1.43 -13.44 -1.75
CA ALA A 65 -0.96 -12.67 -0.59
C ALA A 65 0.19 -11.74 -0.96
N TYR A 66 0.12 -10.52 -0.46
CA TYR A 66 1.07 -9.44 -0.66
C TYR A 66 1.44 -8.84 0.69
N LYS A 67 2.71 -8.48 0.85
CA LYS A 67 3.21 -7.70 1.99
C LYS A 67 3.68 -6.35 1.48
N ASN A 68 3.24 -5.29 2.14
CA ASN A 68 3.66 -3.95 1.80
C ASN A 68 5.09 -3.70 2.25
N VAL A 69 5.88 -3.11 1.36
CA VAL A 69 7.27 -2.72 1.60
C VAL A 69 7.36 -1.21 1.82
N SER A 70 6.67 -0.43 1.00
CA SER A 70 6.69 1.03 1.09
C SER A 70 5.40 1.65 0.59
N VAL A 71 5.02 2.75 1.24
CA VAL A 71 3.97 3.67 0.79
C VAL A 71 4.57 5.07 0.75
N THR A 72 4.55 5.70 -0.42
CA THR A 72 5.04 7.06 -0.62
C THR A 72 3.91 7.94 -1.15
N PRO A 73 3.57 9.07 -0.48
CA PRO A 73 2.58 9.99 -1.02
C PRO A 73 2.99 10.49 -2.41
N SER A 74 2.06 10.50 -3.35
CA SER A 74 2.25 11.00 -4.72
C SER A 74 1.19 12.03 -5.13
N GLY A 75 0.40 12.50 -4.16
CA GLY A 75 -0.69 13.47 -4.31
C GLY A 75 -1.57 13.49 -3.06
N SER A 76 -2.58 14.35 -3.02
CA SER A 76 -3.47 14.52 -1.85
C SER A 76 -4.24 13.24 -1.47
N ASN A 77 -4.57 12.41 -2.45
CA ASN A 77 -5.29 11.13 -2.26
C ASN A 77 -4.65 10.01 -3.09
N ALA A 78 -3.34 10.08 -3.32
CA ALA A 78 -2.61 9.12 -4.15
C ALA A 78 -1.30 8.72 -3.48
N TRP A 79 -0.97 7.44 -3.58
CA TRP A 79 0.24 6.85 -3.02
C TRP A 79 0.90 5.93 -4.03
N LYS A 80 2.21 6.03 -4.17
CA LYS A 80 3.02 5.01 -4.81
C LYS A 80 3.29 3.91 -3.80
N VAL A 81 2.82 2.71 -4.10
CA VAL A 81 2.85 1.54 -3.23
C VAL A 81 3.79 0.51 -3.84
N ALA A 82 4.66 -0.07 -3.03
CA ALA A 82 5.44 -1.23 -3.42
C ALA A 82 5.13 -2.40 -2.50
N ASP A 83 4.72 -3.51 -3.08
CA ASP A 83 4.47 -4.77 -2.37
C ASP A 83 5.52 -5.81 -2.78
N THR A 84 5.77 -6.74 -1.88
CA THR A 84 6.39 -8.03 -2.20
C THR A 84 5.38 -9.15 -2.14
N PHE A 85 5.62 -10.16 -2.94
CA PHE A 85 4.85 -11.38 -2.93
C PHE A 85 5.71 -12.60 -3.23
N ALA A 86 5.19 -13.75 -2.85
CA ALA A 86 5.74 -15.04 -3.16
C ALA A 86 4.66 -15.97 -3.69
N ASN A 87 5.06 -16.95 -4.49
CA ASN A 87 4.26 -18.11 -4.85
C ASN A 87 5.18 -19.35 -4.85
N GLY A 88 4.67 -20.52 -5.25
CA GLY A 88 5.47 -21.76 -5.26
C GLY A 88 6.77 -21.69 -6.08
N GLN A 89 6.87 -20.76 -7.04
CA GLN A 89 8.02 -20.60 -7.94
C GLN A 89 8.86 -19.35 -7.65
N ILE A 90 8.28 -18.34 -7.01
CA ILE A 90 8.84 -16.99 -6.83
C ILE A 90 8.86 -16.68 -5.34
N ARG A 91 10.01 -16.31 -4.78
CA ARG A 91 10.15 -16.13 -3.31
C ARG A 91 10.06 -14.70 -2.81
N ASN A 92 10.28 -13.69 -3.66
CA ASN A 92 10.29 -12.28 -3.26
C ASN A 92 10.14 -11.33 -4.46
N ALA A 93 9.15 -11.57 -5.31
CA ALA A 93 8.90 -10.64 -6.41
C ALA A 93 8.30 -9.35 -5.88
N ARG A 94 8.56 -8.25 -6.59
CA ARG A 94 8.11 -6.91 -6.24
C ARG A 94 7.12 -6.40 -7.28
N VAL A 95 6.03 -5.81 -6.80
CA VAL A 95 5.08 -5.07 -7.64
C VAL A 95 5.00 -3.63 -7.15
N ILE A 96 4.95 -2.70 -8.09
CA ILE A 96 4.81 -1.27 -7.82
C ILE A 96 3.57 -0.78 -8.56
N TYR A 97 2.77 0.04 -7.88
CA TYR A 97 1.56 0.61 -8.45
C TYR A 97 1.23 1.93 -7.75
N THR A 98 0.37 2.72 -8.40
CA THR A 98 -0.23 3.90 -7.79
C THR A 98 -1.62 3.54 -7.26
N LEU A 99 -1.82 3.70 -5.96
CA LEU A 99 -3.10 3.59 -5.31
C LEU A 99 -3.70 4.99 -5.18
N LYS A 100 -4.91 5.21 -5.68
CA LYS A 100 -5.60 6.50 -5.62
C LYS A 100 -6.97 6.33 -5.01
N LYS A 101 -7.31 7.14 -4.01
CA LYS A 101 -8.66 7.28 -3.48
C LYS A 101 -9.40 8.34 -4.30
N ILE A 102 -10.43 7.93 -5.03
CA ILE A 102 -11.24 8.79 -5.92
C ILE A 102 -12.65 9.05 -5.38
N GLY A 103 -12.93 8.55 -4.17
CA GLY A 103 -14.13 8.77 -3.37
C GLY A 103 -14.01 7.98 -2.08
N ASP A 104 -14.95 8.13 -1.16
CA ASP A 104 -14.87 7.43 0.13
C ASP A 104 -14.91 5.91 0.02
N ASP A 105 -15.69 5.43 -0.94
CA ASP A 105 -15.86 4.01 -1.24
C ASP A 105 -15.33 3.66 -2.63
N ARG A 106 -14.46 4.50 -3.23
CA ARG A 106 -13.88 4.27 -4.57
C ARG A 106 -12.37 4.42 -4.60
N LEU A 107 -11.70 3.44 -5.18
CA LEU A 107 -10.26 3.42 -5.40
C LEU A 107 -9.92 3.10 -6.86
N GLU A 108 -8.76 3.58 -7.28
CA GLU A 108 -8.09 3.14 -8.49
C GLU A 108 -6.70 2.61 -8.14
N LEU A 109 -6.36 1.46 -8.70
CA LEU A 109 -5.06 0.84 -8.57
C LEU A 109 -4.44 0.78 -9.96
N ALA A 110 -3.57 1.74 -10.27
CA ALA A 110 -2.87 1.84 -11.54
C ALA A 110 -1.55 1.08 -11.43
N LEU A 111 -1.49 -0.10 -12.05
CA LEU A 111 -0.29 -0.93 -12.08
C LEU A 111 0.76 -0.26 -12.98
N ASP A 112 2.02 -0.24 -12.55
CA ASP A 112 3.13 0.24 -13.38
C ASP A 112 3.19 -0.52 -14.72
N LYS A 113 2.76 -1.80 -14.71
CA LYS A 113 2.56 -2.66 -15.89
C LYS A 113 1.24 -3.43 -15.71
N GLY A 114 0.23 -3.17 -16.54
CA GLY A 114 -1.03 -3.93 -16.51
C GLY A 114 -2.33 -3.12 -16.44
N GLY A 115 -2.27 -1.80 -16.59
CA GLY A 115 -3.46 -0.95 -16.62
C GLY A 115 -4.01 -0.59 -15.24
N THR A 116 -5.25 -0.13 -15.19
CA THR A 116 -5.90 0.35 -13.97
C THR A 116 -7.03 -0.57 -13.55
N ILE A 117 -7.00 -1.01 -12.29
CA ILE A 117 -8.09 -1.74 -11.65
C ILE A 117 -8.91 -0.74 -10.83
N LYS A 118 -10.22 -0.70 -11.06
CA LYS A 118 -11.15 0.12 -10.28
C LYS A 118 -11.76 -0.73 -9.18
N LEU A 119 -11.75 -0.22 -7.96
CA LEU A 119 -12.28 -0.92 -6.80
C LEU A 119 -13.35 -0.09 -6.11
N GLN A 120 -14.38 -0.77 -5.63
CA GLN A 120 -15.44 -0.22 -4.80
C GLN A 120 -15.42 -0.90 -3.44
N ARG A 121 -15.75 -0.17 -2.37
CA ARG A 121 -15.86 -0.79 -1.05
C ARG A 121 -16.92 -1.89 -1.08
N CYS A 122 -16.61 -3.03 -0.45
CA CYS A 122 -17.57 -4.11 -0.30
C CYS A 122 -18.78 -3.68 0.54
N GLY A 123 -19.98 -4.08 0.11
CA GLY A 123 -21.18 -4.04 0.93
C GLY A 123 -21.04 -4.97 2.13
N LYS A 124 -21.63 -4.60 3.28
CA LYS A 124 -21.94 -5.63 4.27
C LYS A 124 -23.00 -6.54 3.64
N LYS A 125 -22.82 -7.86 3.76
CA LYS A 125 -23.89 -8.83 3.49
C LYS A 125 -25.05 -8.59 4.44
#